data_AF-A0AAV4SDG8-F1
#
_entry.id   AF-A0AAV4SDG8-F1
#
_cell.length_a   1.000
_cell.length_b   1.000
_cell.length_c   1.000
_cell.angle_alpha   90.00
_cell.angle_beta   90.00
_cell.angle_gamma   90.00
#
_symmetry.space_group_name_H-M   'P 1'
#
loop_
_entity.id
_entity.type
_entity.pdbx_description
1 polymer ?
#
loop_
_entity_poly.entity_id
_entity_poly.type
_entity_poly.pdbx_seq_one_letter_code
_entity_poly.pdbx_strand_id
1 'polypeptide(L)'
;MVETGSYCWTVFQEIKQGTRAQYLAAKALKTKSWRFHTMLMMWFQRHEEPKTITDDFEQGTYVYFDFEEWAQMKKEHFTFEYKYLEDKNLD
;
A
#
# COMPACT_ATOMS: atom_id res chain seq x y z
N MET A 1 -8.51 -29.01 -10.35
CA MET A 1 -8.23 -27.76 -11.07
C MET A 1 -9.31 -26.75 -10.72
N VAL A 2 -9.07 -25.98 -9.66
CA VAL A 2 -9.69 -24.69 -9.25
C VAL A 2 -8.96 -24.34 -7.96
N GLU A 3 -8.36 -23.18 -7.71
CA GLU A 3 -8.08 -21.97 -8.48
C GLU A 3 -6.95 -21.29 -7.69
N THR A 4 -5.89 -20.90 -8.36
CA THR A 4 -4.78 -20.11 -7.81
C THR A 4 -5.30 -18.71 -7.46
N GLY A 5 -5.25 -18.29 -6.19
CA GLY A 5 -5.52 -16.87 -5.86
C GLY A 5 -6.04 -16.52 -4.46
N SER A 6 -5.74 -17.30 -3.40
CA SER A 6 -6.28 -17.01 -2.07
C SER A 6 -5.25 -17.05 -0.94
N TYR A 7 -4.09 -16.43 -1.15
CA TYR A 7 -3.13 -16.17 -0.07
C TYR A 7 -2.67 -14.70 0.05
N CYS A 8 -3.33 -13.78 -0.67
CA CYS A 8 -3.06 -12.33 -0.56
C CYS A 8 -3.75 -11.66 0.65
N TRP A 9 -4.67 -12.37 1.34
CA TRP A 9 -5.46 -11.79 2.43
C TRP A 9 -4.91 -12.06 3.84
N THR A 10 -4.01 -13.02 4.02
CA THR A 10 -3.65 -13.50 5.36
C THR A 10 -2.70 -12.60 6.14
N VAL A 11 -1.86 -11.80 5.48
CA VAL A 11 -0.96 -10.89 6.21
C VAL A 11 -1.66 -9.61 6.66
N PHE A 12 -2.73 -9.20 5.97
CA PHE A 12 -3.64 -8.16 6.46
C PHE A 12 -4.69 -8.69 7.46
N GLN A 13 -4.95 -10.01 7.49
CA GLN A 13 -5.83 -10.64 8.48
C GLN A 13 -5.13 -11.12 9.77
N GLU A 14 -3.84 -11.43 9.75
CA GLU A 14 -3.09 -11.73 10.99
C GLU A 14 -3.03 -10.50 11.91
N ILE A 15 -3.13 -9.32 11.32
CA ILE A 15 -3.57 -8.13 12.01
C ILE A 15 -5.11 -8.12 12.03
N LYS A 16 -5.72 -8.78 13.02
CA LYS A 16 -7.18 -8.70 13.19
C LYS A 16 -7.64 -7.24 13.17
N GLN A 17 -8.61 -6.93 12.31
CA GLN A 17 -9.21 -5.60 12.23
C GLN A 17 -9.59 -5.11 13.63
N GLY A 18 -9.09 -3.95 14.03
CA GLY A 18 -9.37 -3.34 15.33
C GLY A 18 -8.39 -3.69 16.46
N THR A 19 -7.28 -4.37 16.18
CA THR A 19 -6.23 -4.60 17.20
C THR A 19 -5.28 -3.40 17.30
N ARG A 20 -4.81 -3.11 18.53
CA ARG A 20 -3.80 -2.08 18.78
C ARG A 20 -2.52 -2.29 17.97
N ALA A 21 -2.16 -3.55 17.68
CA ALA A 21 -1.02 -3.91 16.85
C ALA A 21 -1.16 -3.39 15.40
N GLN A 22 -2.36 -3.44 14.82
CA GLN A 22 -2.64 -2.86 13.49
C GLN A 22 -2.31 -1.39 13.43
N TYR A 23 -2.86 -0.66 14.39
CA TYR A 23 -2.74 0.78 14.46
C TYR A 23 -1.27 1.18 14.62
N LEU A 24 -0.53 0.48 15.48
CA LEU A 24 0.90 0.72 15.67
C LEU A 24 1.73 0.39 14.41
N ALA A 25 1.42 -0.71 13.72
CA ALA A 25 2.09 -1.08 12.48
C ALA A 25 1.81 -0.06 11.36
N ALA A 26 0.54 0.32 11.16
CA ALA A 26 0.15 1.35 10.20
C ALA A 26 0.80 2.70 10.53
N LYS A 27 0.83 3.10 11.81
CA LYS A 27 1.51 4.31 12.27
C LYS A 27 3.01 4.27 11.96
N ALA A 28 3.67 3.14 12.20
CA ALA A 28 5.09 2.96 11.88
C ALA A 28 5.39 2.95 10.38
N LEU A 29 4.46 2.50 9.54
CA LEU A 29 4.57 2.58 8.08
C LEU A 29 4.41 4.03 7.60
N LYS A 30 3.42 4.76 8.13
CA LYS A 30 3.19 6.17 7.80
C LYS A 30 4.37 7.06 8.16
N THR A 31 5.04 6.84 9.30
CA THR A 31 6.27 7.57 9.67
C THR A 31 7.43 7.32 8.71
N LYS A 32 7.42 6.19 7.99
CA LYS A 32 8.38 5.84 6.94
C LYS A 32 7.91 6.23 5.54
N SER A 33 6.92 7.13 5.43
CA SER A 33 6.38 7.61 4.16
C SER A 33 5.70 6.54 3.30
N TRP A 34 5.22 5.44 3.90
CA TRP A 34 4.33 4.52 3.22
C TRP A 34 2.91 5.08 3.19
N ARG A 35 2.17 4.74 2.12
CA ARG A 35 0.78 5.13 1.88
C ARG A 35 -0.02 3.89 1.55
N PHE A 36 -1.17 3.73 2.20
CA PHE A 36 -2.07 2.64 1.89
C PHE A 36 -3.00 3.02 0.73
N HIS A 37 -3.09 2.13 -0.26
CA HIS A 37 -3.98 2.27 -1.40
C HIS A 37 -5.25 1.45 -1.16
N THR A 38 -6.39 2.11 -0.95
CA THR A 38 -7.63 1.48 -0.46
C THR A 38 -8.23 0.46 -1.44
N MET A 39 -8.14 0.70 -2.76
CA MET A 39 -8.64 -0.24 -3.77
C MET A 39 -7.77 -1.50 -3.92
N LEU A 40 -6.44 -1.34 -3.97
CA LEU A 40 -5.50 -2.47 -4.11
C LEU A 40 -5.21 -3.17 -2.79
N MET A 41 -5.58 -2.55 -1.66
CA MET A 41 -5.30 -3.00 -0.31
C MET A 41 -3.81 -3.29 -0.06
N MET A 42 -2.94 -2.43 -0.59
CA MET A 42 -1.48 -2.57 -0.51
C MET A 42 -0.82 -1.27 -0.05
N TRP A 43 0.35 -1.40 0.55
CA TRP A 43 1.20 -0.27 0.93
C TRP A 43 2.18 0.06 -0.20
N PHE A 44 2.27 1.35 -0.52
CA PHE A 44 3.18 1.89 -1.51
C PHE A 44 4.10 2.94 -0.89
N GLN A 45 5.33 3.00 -1.36
CA GLN A 45 6.28 4.07 -1.04
C GLN A 45 6.89 4.59 -2.34
N ARG A 46 7.07 5.91 -2.44
CA ARG A 46 7.76 6.52 -3.58
C ARG A 46 9.21 6.04 -3.59
N HIS A 47 9.66 5.45 -4.70
CA HIS A 47 11.05 5.06 -4.87
C HIS A 47 11.94 6.26 -5.23
N GLU A 48 11.36 7.20 -5.98
CA GLU A 48 11.96 8.45 -6.44
C GLU A 48 10.85 9.52 -6.51
N GLU A 49 11.22 10.77 -6.81
CA GLU A 49 10.23 11.83 -7.01
C GLU A 49 9.31 11.48 -8.19
N PRO A 50 7.97 11.58 -8.04
CA PRO A 50 7.05 11.27 -9.12
C PRO A 50 7.30 12.15 -10.33
N LYS A 51 7.22 11.56 -11.53
CA LYS A 51 7.39 12.29 -12.80
C LYS A 51 6.26 13.27 -13.06
N THR A 52 5.07 12.96 -12.56
CA THR A 52 3.87 13.78 -12.71
C THR A 52 3.15 13.85 -11.37
N ILE A 53 2.78 15.05 -10.95
CA ILE A 53 1.94 15.30 -9.78
C ILE A 53 0.84 16.25 -10.22
N THR A 54 -0.40 15.88 -9.94
CA THR A 54 -1.61 16.68 -10.19
C THR A 54 -2.42 16.75 -8.90
N ASP A 55 -3.54 17.46 -8.90
CA ASP A 55 -4.46 17.48 -7.75
C ASP A 55 -5.22 16.15 -7.56
N ASP A 56 -5.31 15.32 -8.60
CA ASP A 56 -6.11 14.08 -8.59
C ASP A 56 -5.25 12.82 -8.42
N PHE A 57 -4.01 12.84 -8.91
CA PHE A 57 -3.10 11.70 -8.89
C PHE A 57 -1.64 12.12 -8.94
N GLU A 58 -0.77 11.15 -8.64
CA GLU A 58 0.65 11.21 -8.97
C GLU A 58 1.09 9.97 -9.75
N GLN A 59 2.03 10.15 -10.67
CA GLN A 59 2.59 9.07 -11.45
C GLN A 59 4.10 9.02 -11.31
N GLY A 60 4.63 7.83 -11.02
CA GLY A 60 6.06 7.65 -10.84
C GLY A 60 6.43 6.21 -10.57
N THR A 61 7.58 6.05 -9.94
CA THR A 61 8.10 4.74 -9.59
C THR A 61 7.89 4.48 -8.10
N TYR A 62 7.24 3.36 -7.79
CA TYR A 62 6.89 3.00 -6.42
C TYR A 62 7.52 1.65 -6.04
N VAL A 63 7.76 1.47 -4.76
CA VAL A 63 7.96 0.14 -4.17
C VAL A 63 6.71 -0.27 -3.42
N TYR A 64 6.37 -1.55 -3.50
CA TYR A 64 5.32 -2.19 -2.74
C TYR A 64 5.81 -3.54 -2.23
N PHE A 65 5.14 -4.07 -1.21
CA PHE A 65 5.44 -5.42 -0.72
C PHE A 65 4.54 -6.43 -1.43
N ASP A 66 5.15 -7.38 -2.13
CA ASP A 66 4.47 -8.50 -2.78
C ASP A 66 4.46 -9.69 -1.81
N PHE A 67 3.25 -10.14 -1.48
CA PHE A 67 3.06 -11.24 -0.52
C PHE A 67 3.20 -12.62 -1.15
N GLU A 68 3.02 -12.74 -2.47
CA GLU A 68 3.21 -14.01 -3.18
C GLU A 68 4.70 -14.33 -3.27
N GLU A 69 5.51 -13.31 -3.58
CA GLU A 69 6.97 -13.42 -3.69
C GLU A 69 7.70 -13.16 -2.35
N TRP A 70 6.97 -12.71 -1.33
CA TRP A 70 7.52 -12.30 -0.02
C TRP A 70 8.69 -11.29 -0.14
N ALA A 71 8.56 -10.34 -1.06
CA ALA A 71 9.63 -9.42 -1.44
C ALA A 71 9.13 -7.99 -1.71
N GLN A 72 10.04 -7.01 -1.63
CA GLN A 72 9.74 -5.66 -2.12
C GLN A 72 9.91 -5.63 -3.63
N MET A 73 8.85 -5.22 -4.32
CA MET A 73 8.80 -5.12 -5.77
C MET A 73 8.76 -3.66 -6.19
N LYS A 74 9.36 -3.36 -7.35
CA LYS A 74 9.37 -2.02 -7.95
C LYS A 74 8.33 -1.96 -9.07
N LYS A 75 7.49 -0.93 -9.05
CA LYS A 75 6.47 -0.66 -10.05
C LYS A 75 6.74 0.68 -10.71
N GLU A 76 7.19 0.64 -11.96
CA GLU A 76 7.44 1.83 -12.76
C GLU A 76 6.16 2.36 -13.40
N HIS A 77 6.11 3.67 -13.64
CA HIS A 77 4.99 4.35 -14.29
C HIS A 77 3.63 4.10 -13.62
N PHE A 78 3.64 3.82 -12.31
CA PHE A 78 2.42 3.60 -11.53
C PHE A 78 1.71 4.92 -11.26
N THR A 79 0.42 4.96 -11.55
CA THR A 79 -0.47 6.07 -11.22
C THR A 79 -1.15 5.79 -9.89
N PHE A 80 -0.81 6.57 -8.87
CA PHE A 80 -1.49 6.59 -7.60
C PHE A 80 -2.57 7.66 -7.63
N GLU A 81 -3.84 7.27 -7.76
CA GLU A 81 -4.97 8.19 -7.67
C GLU A 81 -5.28 8.52 -6.20
N TYR A 82 -5.37 9.80 -5.85
CA TYR A 82 -5.59 10.21 -4.46
C TYR A 82 -6.97 9.86 -3.94
N LYS A 83 -7.96 9.59 -4.81
CA LYS A 83 -9.25 9.02 -4.40
C LYS A 83 -9.13 7.64 -3.71
N TYR A 84 -8.01 6.95 -3.93
CA TYR A 84 -7.68 5.69 -3.26
C TYR A 84 -6.62 5.83 -2.18
N LEU A 85 -6.17 7.05 -1.89
CA LEU A 85 -5.32 7.29 -0.73
C LEU A 85 -6.17 7.13 0.53
N GLU A 86 -5.69 6.34 1.49
CA GLU A 86 -6.31 6.27 2.80
C GLU A 86 -6.54 7.67 3.40
N ASP A 87 -7.74 7.91 3.94
CA ASP A 87 -8.11 9.21 4.48
C ASP A 87 -7.16 9.59 5.64
N LYS A 88 -6.74 10.87 5.68
CA LYS A 88 -5.77 11.38 6.68
C LYS A 88 -6.29 11.32 8.13
N ASN A 89 -7.56 10.99 8.33
CA ASN A 89 -8.23 10.99 9.63
C ASN A 89 -8.01 9.69 10.42
N LEU A 90 -6.75 9.37 10.74
CA LEU A 90 -6.42 8.42 11.82
C LEU A 90 -5.90 9.13 13.08
N ASP A 91 -6.29 10.40 13.24
CA ASP A 91 -6.02 11.20 14.45
C ASP A 91 -7.08 10.96 15.52
#